data_AF-A0A9X7TPN0-F1
#
_entry.id   AF-A0A9X7TPN0-F1
#
_cell.length_a   1.000
_cell.length_b   1.000
_cell.length_c   1.000
_cell.angle_alpha   90.00
_cell.angle_beta   90.00
_cell.angle_gamma   90.00
#
_symmetry.space_group_name_H-M   'P 1'
#
loop_
_entity.id
_entity.type
_entity.pdbx_description
1 polymer ?
#
loop_
_entity_poly.entity_id
_entity_poly.type
_entity_poly.pdbx_seq_one_letter_code
_entity_poly.pdbx_strand_id
1 'polypeptide(L)'
;MKALLIGLIAMVAIATGIFIAGVNGYGPIAYISYHVQVSNSTSQIIPAYINLGNITPGEKGNITSNATIIISSNGTYVIKLLHSEKLSKVFSEFNITIKIGNETLLLNLHQTEVTVNLTSGKYIVYIKIFYQVSEHPKGDLDVIKEPLLIIHPKGNE
;
A
#
# COMPACT_ATOMS: atom_id res chain seq x y z
N MET A 1 53.73 -20.63 29.26
CA MET A 1 53.17 -20.10 27.98
C MET A 1 52.70 -18.68 28.29
N LYS A 2 53.49 -17.62 28.06
CA LYS A 2 53.51 -16.72 26.86
C LYS A 2 52.07 -16.31 26.45
N ALA A 3 51.62 -15.04 26.42
CA ALA A 3 52.33 -13.79 26.12
C ALA A 3 51.59 -12.51 26.61
N LEU A 4 52.40 -11.43 26.80
CA LEU A 4 52.17 -9.97 26.58
C LEU A 4 51.01 -9.28 27.35
N LEU A 5 51.17 -8.33 28.29
CA LEU A 5 52.01 -7.13 28.45
C LEU A 5 51.80 -6.02 27.40
N ILE A 6 51.39 -4.83 27.90
CA ILE A 6 51.43 -3.41 27.45
C ILE A 6 50.11 -2.78 27.94
N GLY A 7 50.02 -1.71 28.74
CA GLY A 7 50.98 -0.69 29.13
C GLY A 7 50.44 0.70 28.78
N LEU A 8 50.13 1.50 29.82
CA LEU A 8 50.31 2.96 29.92
C LEU A 8 49.41 3.98 29.15
N ILE A 9 48.79 4.86 29.97
CA ILE A 9 48.74 6.35 29.89
C ILE A 9 47.48 7.03 29.31
N ALA A 10 46.71 7.57 30.26
CA ALA A 10 46.10 8.91 30.37
C ALA A 10 45.76 9.73 29.10
N MET A 11 44.54 10.27 29.08
CA MET A 11 44.30 11.73 29.03
C MET A 11 42.81 12.09 29.16
N VAL A 12 42.54 12.95 30.15
CA VAL A 12 41.71 14.17 30.10
C VAL A 12 40.17 14.05 29.99
N ALA A 13 39.56 14.76 30.94
CA ALA A 13 38.14 14.92 31.19
C ALA A 13 37.32 15.49 30.03
N ILE A 14 36.03 15.12 29.98
CA ILE A 14 34.96 16.09 29.79
C ILE A 14 33.86 15.78 30.80
N ALA A 15 33.92 16.47 31.93
CA ALA A 15 32.77 16.66 32.79
C ALA A 15 31.76 17.52 32.01
N THR A 16 30.73 16.91 31.42
CA THR A 16 29.52 17.65 31.06
C THR A 16 28.61 17.60 32.27
N GLY A 17 28.80 18.59 33.15
CA GLY A 17 27.97 18.79 34.32
C GLY A 17 26.52 18.97 33.90
N ILE A 18 25.63 18.12 34.42
CA ILE A 18 24.22 18.46 34.48
C ILE A 18 24.11 19.45 35.64
N PHE A 19 24.02 20.73 35.30
CA PHE A 19 23.63 21.76 36.25
C PHE A 19 22.18 21.49 36.67
N ILE A 20 21.97 20.85 37.83
CA ILE A 20 20.69 20.95 38.52
C ILE A 20 20.73 22.26 39.30
N ALA A 21 20.32 23.33 38.64
CA ALA A 21 19.95 24.54 39.34
C ALA A 21 18.65 24.26 40.11
N GLY A 22 18.75 24.11 41.42
CA GLY A 22 17.59 24.20 42.30
C GLY A 22 16.97 25.59 42.15
N VAL A 23 15.75 25.64 41.61
CA VAL A 23 14.93 26.86 41.66
C VAL A 23 14.11 26.84 42.94
N ASN A 24 14.37 27.82 43.79
CA ASN A 24 13.55 28.11 44.96
C ASN A 24 12.13 28.47 44.51
N GLY A 25 11.14 27.74 45.04
CA GLY A 25 9.78 28.24 45.23
C GLY A 25 8.73 27.88 44.18
N TYR A 26 9.09 27.56 42.93
CA TYR A 26 8.11 27.12 41.93
C TYR A 26 8.76 26.12 40.97
N GLY A 27 8.18 24.92 40.91
CA GLY A 27 8.60 23.86 40.01
C GLY A 27 7.40 23.01 39.63
N PRO A 28 7.43 22.33 38.48
CA PRO A 28 6.37 21.41 38.09
C PRO A 28 6.23 20.33 39.16
N ILE A 29 5.05 20.28 39.79
CA ILE A 29 4.72 19.30 40.84
C ILE A 29 4.43 17.91 40.27
N ALA A 30 4.33 17.78 38.94
CA ALA A 30 4.19 16.51 38.26
C ALA A 30 4.69 16.60 36.82
N TYR A 31 5.21 15.47 36.34
CA TYR A 31 5.50 15.24 34.93
C TYR A 31 4.72 14.00 34.50
N ILE A 32 4.09 14.06 33.34
CA ILE A 32 3.41 12.91 32.72
C ILE A 32 4.10 12.56 31.42
N SER A 33 4.40 11.28 31.25
CA SER A 33 4.81 10.70 29.98
C SER A 33 3.80 9.62 29.62
N TYR A 34 3.23 9.71 28.43
CA TYR A 34 2.32 8.71 27.90
C TYR A 34 2.82 8.26 26.52
N HIS A 35 2.61 6.99 26.23
CA HIS A 35 2.76 6.44 24.90
C HIS A 35 1.38 5.93 24.48
N VAL A 36 0.67 6.67 23.64
CA VAL A 36 -0.59 6.20 23.08
C VAL A 36 -0.26 5.10 22.08
N GLN A 37 -0.60 3.85 22.40
CA GLN A 37 -0.68 2.80 21.39
C GLN A 37 -1.88 3.14 20.50
N VAL A 38 -1.62 3.88 19.42
CA VAL A 38 -2.53 3.86 18.28
C VAL A 38 -2.42 2.43 17.78
N SER A 39 -3.46 1.63 17.95
CA SER A 39 -3.57 0.36 17.23
C SER A 39 -3.51 0.75 15.76
N ASN A 40 -2.31 0.65 15.18
CA ASN A 40 -2.08 0.72 13.76
C ASN A 40 -2.90 -0.42 13.21
N SER A 41 -4.14 -0.11 12.90
CA SER A 41 -5.10 -1.02 12.34
C SER A 41 -4.68 -1.11 10.88
N THR A 42 -3.53 -1.76 10.65
CA THR A 42 -2.95 -1.91 9.32
C THR A 42 -3.91 -2.79 8.55
N SER A 43 -4.60 -2.18 7.59
CA SER A 43 -5.41 -2.95 6.65
C SER A 43 -4.47 -3.91 5.93
N GLN A 44 -4.76 -5.21 5.99
CA GLN A 44 -3.94 -6.24 5.36
C GLN A 44 -4.55 -6.58 3.99
N ILE A 45 -3.72 -6.62 2.95
CA ILE A 45 -4.13 -6.99 1.60
C ILE A 45 -3.34 -8.22 1.18
N ILE A 46 -4.04 -9.30 0.85
CA ILE A 46 -3.51 -10.44 0.12
C ILE A 46 -3.90 -10.22 -1.35
N PRO A 47 -2.95 -9.83 -2.21
CA PRO A 47 -3.26 -9.41 -3.58
C PRO A 47 -3.68 -10.58 -4.47
N ALA A 48 -4.48 -10.26 -5.48
CA ALA A 48 -4.74 -11.15 -6.60
C ALA A 48 -3.58 -11.09 -7.60
N TYR A 49 -3.13 -12.24 -8.08
CA TYR A 49 -2.21 -12.31 -9.22
C TYR A 49 -3.01 -12.63 -10.47
N ILE A 50 -2.96 -11.70 -11.43
CA ILE A 50 -3.65 -11.84 -12.72
C ILE A 50 -2.58 -12.14 -13.75
N ASN A 51 -2.75 -13.24 -14.48
CA ASN A 51 -1.89 -13.64 -15.57
C ASN A 51 -2.75 -13.81 -16.82
N LEU A 52 -2.58 -12.95 -17.81
CA LEU A 52 -3.32 -13.03 -19.07
C LEU A 52 -2.73 -14.09 -20.02
N GLY A 53 -1.55 -14.64 -19.72
CA GLY A 53 -0.81 -15.53 -20.61
C GLY A 53 -0.24 -14.78 -21.80
N ASN A 54 0.02 -15.53 -22.88
CA ASN A 54 0.42 -14.94 -24.16
C ASN A 54 -0.85 -14.52 -24.91
N ILE A 55 -0.97 -13.22 -25.19
CA ILE A 55 -2.10 -12.63 -25.91
C ILE A 55 -1.64 -12.05 -27.24
N THR A 56 -2.53 -12.05 -28.23
CA THR A 56 -2.24 -11.60 -29.61
C THR A 56 -3.04 -10.34 -29.98
N PRO A 57 -2.60 -9.54 -30.98
CA PRO A 57 -3.36 -8.39 -31.46
C PRO A 57 -4.79 -8.77 -31.86
N GLY A 58 -5.76 -7.93 -31.48
CA GLY A 58 -7.20 -8.17 -31.73
C GLY A 58 -7.86 -9.21 -30.80
N GLU A 59 -7.07 -9.94 -29.99
CA GLU A 59 -7.60 -10.98 -29.11
C GLU A 59 -8.53 -10.41 -28.04
N LYS A 60 -9.64 -11.11 -27.81
CA LYS A 60 -10.59 -10.81 -26.74
C LYS A 60 -10.50 -11.89 -25.68
N GLY A 61 -10.48 -11.47 -24.42
CA GLY A 61 -10.39 -12.40 -23.30
C GLY A 61 -11.17 -11.93 -22.09
N ASN A 62 -11.40 -12.88 -21.19
CA ASN A 62 -11.83 -12.58 -19.84
C ASN A 62 -11.05 -13.40 -18.83
N ILE A 63 -10.79 -12.82 -17.66
CA ILE A 63 -10.15 -13.51 -16.55
C ILE A 63 -10.79 -13.08 -15.24
N THR A 64 -10.81 -14.00 -14.28
CA THR A 64 -11.27 -13.73 -12.92
C THR A 64 -10.18 -14.06 -11.91
N SER A 65 -10.03 -13.23 -10.89
CA SER A 65 -9.12 -13.48 -9.77
C SER A 65 -9.69 -12.89 -8.48
N ASN A 66 -9.25 -13.43 -7.35
CA ASN A 66 -9.76 -13.04 -6.04
C ASN A 66 -8.62 -12.47 -5.20
N ALA A 67 -8.85 -11.30 -4.60
CA ALA A 67 -8.01 -10.76 -3.54
C ALA A 67 -8.71 -10.90 -2.19
N THR A 68 -7.96 -10.91 -1.10
CA THR A 68 -8.52 -10.80 0.25
C THR A 68 -8.05 -9.51 0.87
N ILE A 69 -8.97 -8.70 1.39
CA ILE A 69 -8.64 -7.48 2.12
C ILE A 69 -9.23 -7.50 3.52
N ILE A 70 -8.47 -6.98 4.48
CA ILE A 70 -8.92 -6.76 5.86
C ILE A 70 -9.02 -5.25 6.03
N ILE A 71 -10.24 -4.75 6.12
CA ILE A 71 -10.55 -3.34 6.40
C ILE A 71 -10.58 -3.16 7.91
N SER A 72 -9.80 -2.19 8.37
CA SER A 72 -9.53 -2.00 9.78
C SER A 72 -10.41 -0.95 10.44
N SER A 73 -10.98 -0.03 9.66
CA SER A 73 -11.91 1.00 10.13
C SER A 73 -13.04 1.19 9.12
N ASN A 74 -14.23 1.54 9.60
CA ASN A 74 -15.32 1.93 8.72
C ASN A 74 -14.95 3.21 7.95
N GLY A 75 -15.30 3.31 6.68
CA GLY A 75 -15.06 4.52 5.91
C GLY A 75 -15.28 4.37 4.41
N THR A 76 -15.02 5.47 3.70
CA THR A 76 -14.97 5.48 2.24
C THR A 76 -13.56 5.18 1.77
N TYR A 77 -13.45 4.22 0.86
CA TYR A 77 -12.21 3.81 0.22
C TYR A 77 -12.27 4.13 -1.26
N VAL A 78 -11.13 4.47 -1.85
CA VAL A 78 -10.94 4.66 -3.29
C VAL A 78 -10.25 3.42 -3.84
N ILE A 79 -10.80 2.83 -4.90
CA ILE A 79 -10.13 1.81 -5.69
C ILE A 79 -9.70 2.46 -7.00
N LYS A 80 -8.41 2.31 -7.34
CA LYS A 80 -7.79 2.93 -8.52
C LYS A 80 -7.16 1.89 -9.44
N LEU A 81 -7.42 2.04 -10.73
CA LEU A 81 -6.70 1.39 -11.83
C LEU A 81 -5.41 2.15 -12.10
N LEU A 82 -4.29 1.48 -11.91
CA LEU A 82 -2.98 2.00 -12.21
C LEU A 82 -2.64 1.84 -13.69
N HIS A 83 -1.69 2.65 -14.15
CA HIS A 83 -1.09 2.53 -15.48
C HIS A 83 -2.08 2.61 -16.67
N SER A 84 -3.22 3.30 -16.52
CA SER A 84 -4.24 3.40 -17.59
C SER A 84 -3.68 3.89 -18.93
N GLU A 85 -2.73 4.83 -18.93
CA GLU A 85 -2.06 5.33 -20.14
C GLU A 85 -1.17 4.28 -20.81
N LYS A 86 -0.56 3.37 -20.05
CA LYS A 86 0.18 2.24 -20.62
C LYS A 86 -0.79 1.21 -21.17
N LEU A 87 -1.81 0.87 -20.38
CA LEU A 87 -2.84 -0.10 -20.74
C LEU A 87 -3.58 0.32 -22.02
N SER A 88 -3.87 1.61 -22.22
CA SER A 88 -4.54 2.11 -23.43
C SER A 88 -3.69 2.04 -24.71
N LYS A 89 -2.36 1.84 -24.58
CA LYS A 89 -1.49 1.60 -25.75
C LYS A 89 -1.53 0.14 -26.19
N VAL A 90 -1.85 -0.79 -25.28
CA VAL A 90 -1.89 -2.24 -25.54
C VAL A 90 -3.31 -2.71 -25.82
N PHE A 91 -4.28 -2.21 -25.05
CA PHE A 91 -5.68 -2.63 -25.09
C PHE A 91 -6.56 -1.54 -25.70
N SER A 92 -7.46 -1.95 -26.59
CA SER A 92 -8.53 -1.10 -27.11
C SER A 92 -9.74 -1.09 -26.18
N GLU A 93 -9.92 -2.16 -25.39
CA GLU A 93 -10.90 -2.27 -24.33
C GLU A 93 -10.26 -2.94 -23.11
N PHE A 94 -10.46 -2.36 -21.92
CA PHE A 94 -10.01 -2.94 -20.66
C PHE A 94 -11.00 -2.58 -19.55
N ASN A 95 -11.94 -3.48 -19.30
CA ASN A 95 -13.06 -3.31 -18.39
C ASN A 95 -12.90 -4.21 -17.18
N ILE A 96 -12.93 -3.61 -15.98
CA ILE A 96 -12.77 -4.32 -14.72
C ILE A 96 -14.07 -4.21 -13.93
N THR A 97 -14.65 -5.36 -13.60
CA THR A 97 -15.75 -5.47 -12.63
C THR A 97 -15.19 -5.98 -11.31
N ILE A 98 -15.41 -5.22 -10.25
CA ILE A 98 -14.96 -5.54 -8.90
C ILE A 98 -16.19 -5.76 -8.02
N LYS A 99 -16.28 -6.91 -7.36
CA LYS A 99 -17.30 -7.17 -6.33
C LYS A 99 -16.64 -7.26 -4.97
N ILE A 100 -17.12 -6.47 -4.03
CA ILE A 100 -16.60 -6.39 -2.67
C ILE A 100 -17.77 -6.13 -1.71
N GLY A 101 -17.98 -7.04 -0.75
CA GLY A 101 -19.20 -7.00 0.06
C GLY A 101 -20.44 -7.16 -0.83
N ASN A 102 -21.39 -6.22 -0.71
CA ASN A 102 -22.61 -6.17 -1.54
C ASN A 102 -22.48 -5.20 -2.73
N GLU A 103 -21.31 -4.61 -2.94
CA GLU A 103 -21.08 -3.57 -3.94
C GLU A 103 -20.50 -4.17 -5.23
N THR A 104 -20.95 -3.66 -6.37
CA THR A 104 -20.36 -3.94 -7.69
C THR A 104 -19.85 -2.64 -8.29
N LEU A 105 -18.55 -2.59 -8.55
CA LEU A 105 -17.83 -1.41 -8.99
C LEU A 105 -17.25 -1.67 -10.39
N LEU A 106 -17.19 -0.61 -11.19
CA LEU A 106 -16.68 -0.66 -12.56
C LEU A 106 -15.52 0.31 -12.73
N LEU A 107 -14.44 -0.17 -13.32
CA LEU A 107 -13.29 0.62 -13.74
C LEU A 107 -12.97 0.30 -15.20
N ASN A 108 -12.45 1.29 -15.91
CA ASN A 108 -11.94 1.12 -17.27
C ASN A 108 -10.85 2.16 -17.57
N LEU A 109 -10.36 2.18 -18.81
CA LEU A 109 -9.30 3.10 -19.24
C LEU A 109 -9.64 4.59 -19.10
N HIS A 110 -10.93 4.95 -19.04
CA HIS A 110 -11.43 6.32 -18.90
C HIS A 110 -11.97 6.63 -17.49
N GLN A 111 -12.51 5.63 -16.80
CA GLN A 111 -12.95 5.71 -15.42
C GLN A 111 -11.99 4.88 -14.56
N THR A 112 -10.89 5.51 -14.14
CA THR A 112 -9.78 4.83 -13.46
C THR A 112 -9.95 4.78 -11.95
N GLU A 113 -10.95 5.44 -11.39
CA GLU A 113 -11.20 5.49 -9.96
C GLU A 113 -12.68 5.30 -9.62
N VAL A 114 -12.94 4.65 -8.48
CA VAL A 114 -14.28 4.46 -7.94
C VAL A 114 -14.23 4.40 -6.42
N THR A 115 -15.22 4.97 -5.75
CA THR A 115 -15.32 4.94 -4.29
C THR A 115 -16.26 3.85 -3.81
N VAL A 116 -15.95 3.27 -2.65
CA VAL A 116 -16.79 2.27 -1.99
C VAL A 116 -16.80 2.51 -0.47
N ASN A 117 -17.96 2.35 0.15
CA ASN A 117 -18.08 2.41 1.61
C ASN A 117 -17.93 1.01 2.18
N LEU A 118 -16.95 0.82 3.08
CA LEU A 118 -16.66 -0.47 3.69
C LEU A 118 -16.70 -0.32 5.21
N THR A 119 -17.29 -1.31 5.87
CA THR A 119 -17.15 -1.47 7.32
C THR A 119 -15.90 -2.27 7.63
N SER A 120 -15.41 -2.19 8.87
CA SER A 120 -14.34 -3.05 9.35
C SER A 120 -14.73 -4.52 9.19
N GLY A 121 -13.78 -5.32 8.73
CA GLY A 121 -14.02 -6.72 8.41
C GLY A 121 -13.12 -7.26 7.32
N LYS A 122 -13.26 -8.57 7.07
CA LYS A 122 -12.54 -9.29 6.02
C LYS A 122 -13.44 -9.43 4.80
N TYR A 123 -12.93 -9.05 3.64
CA TYR A 123 -13.63 -9.15 2.36
C TYR A 123 -12.87 -10.04 1.38
N ILE A 124 -13.60 -10.84 0.63
CA ILE A 124 -13.13 -11.42 -0.62
C ILE A 124 -13.53 -10.44 -1.72
N VAL A 125 -12.55 -9.99 -2.49
CA VAL A 125 -12.73 -9.07 -3.61
C VAL A 125 -12.65 -9.89 -4.88
N TYR A 126 -13.77 -10.03 -5.58
CA TYR A 126 -13.84 -10.73 -6.86
C TYR A 126 -13.55 -9.74 -7.98
N ILE A 127 -12.50 -9.97 -8.75
CA ILE A 127 -12.06 -9.12 -9.84
C ILE A 127 -12.30 -9.88 -11.14
N LYS A 128 -13.10 -9.32 -12.04
CA LYS A 128 -13.28 -9.82 -13.40
C LYS A 128 -12.76 -8.78 -14.38
N ILE A 129 -11.85 -9.18 -15.26
CA ILE A 129 -11.35 -8.33 -16.34
C ILE A 129 -11.88 -8.88 -17.65
N PHE A 130 -12.47 -8.01 -18.44
CA PHE A 130 -12.73 -8.23 -19.86
C PHE A 130 -11.83 -7.30 -20.65
N TYR A 131 -11.15 -7.82 -21.67
CA TYR A 131 -10.23 -7.02 -22.47
C TYR A 131 -10.33 -7.35 -23.95
N GLN A 132 -9.94 -6.37 -24.77
CA GLN A 132 -9.63 -6.54 -26.19
C GLN A 132 -8.26 -5.92 -26.46
N VAL A 133 -7.31 -6.72 -26.95
CA VAL A 133 -6.00 -6.24 -27.39
C VAL A 133 -6.19 -5.37 -28.64
N SER A 134 -5.49 -4.25 -28.72
CA SER A 134 -5.48 -3.42 -29.93
C SER A 134 -4.95 -4.21 -31.13
N GLU A 135 -5.42 -3.91 -32.34
CA GLU A 135 -4.88 -4.51 -33.58
C GLU A 135 -3.40 -4.16 -33.82
N HIS A 136 -2.98 -3.02 -33.27
CA HIS A 136 -1.60 -2.52 -33.33
C HIS A 136 -1.15 -2.10 -31.93
N PRO A 137 -0.91 -3.06 -31.00
CA PRO A 137 -0.53 -2.73 -29.64
C PRO A 137 0.85 -2.05 -29.64
N LYS A 138 1.01 -1.07 -28.76
CA LYS A 138 2.24 -0.29 -28.60
C LYS A 138 2.65 -0.25 -27.13
N GLY A 139 3.88 0.19 -26.87
CA GLY A 139 4.39 0.32 -25.51
C GLY A 139 4.96 -0.98 -24.96
N ASP A 140 4.76 -1.22 -23.67
CA ASP A 140 5.31 -2.38 -22.97
C ASP A 140 4.51 -3.64 -23.37
N LEU A 141 5.10 -4.51 -24.19
CA LEU A 141 4.47 -5.76 -24.65
C LEU A 141 4.79 -6.95 -23.74
N ASP A 142 5.68 -6.77 -22.76
CA ASP A 142 6.02 -7.76 -21.75
C ASP A 142 5.97 -7.09 -20.37
N VAL A 143 5.00 -7.50 -19.55
CA VAL A 143 4.74 -6.91 -18.23
C VAL A 143 4.75 -8.03 -17.18
N ILE A 144 5.64 -7.91 -16.20
CA ILE A 144 5.84 -8.92 -15.17
C ILE A 144 5.54 -8.33 -13.79
N LYS A 145 4.45 -8.82 -13.16
CA LYS A 145 4.08 -8.50 -11.77
C LYS A 145 3.93 -6.99 -11.48
N GLU A 146 3.51 -6.20 -12.46
CA GLU A 146 3.19 -4.78 -12.25
C GLU A 146 1.87 -4.64 -11.46
N PRO A 147 1.79 -3.74 -10.46
CA PRO A 147 0.55 -3.50 -9.72
C PRO A 147 -0.57 -2.95 -10.63
N LEU A 148 -1.71 -3.62 -10.68
CA LEU A 148 -2.84 -3.20 -11.52
C LEU A 148 -3.86 -2.34 -10.77
N LEU A 149 -4.17 -2.72 -9.53
CA LEU A 149 -5.21 -2.09 -8.70
C LEU A 149 -4.65 -1.75 -7.33
N ILE A 150 -5.05 -0.59 -6.81
CA ILE A 150 -4.81 -0.21 -5.41
C ILE A 150 -6.11 0.19 -4.73
N ILE A 151 -6.13 0.06 -3.40
CA ILE A 151 -7.21 0.56 -2.55
C ILE A 151 -6.62 1.35 -1.40
N HIS A 152 -7.17 2.51 -1.10
CA HIS A 152 -6.76 3.36 0.02
C HIS A 152 -7.94 4.13 0.61
N PRO A 153 -7.87 4.57 1.88
CA PRO A 153 -8.88 5.47 2.44
C PRO A 153 -8.99 6.76 1.62
N LYS A 154 -10.20 7.26 1.44
CA LYS A 154 -10.45 8.56 0.80
C LYS A 154 -9.85 9.68 1.66
N GLY A 155 -8.99 10.52 1.06
CA GLY A 155 -8.29 11.62 1.75
C GLY A 155 -6.84 11.33 2.15
N ASN A 156 -6.35 10.10 1.90
CA ASN A 156 -4.93 9.75 2.00
C ASN A 156 -4.31 9.64 0.60
N GLU A 157 -4.22 10.76 -0.11
CA GLU A 157 -3.53 10.88 -1.41
C GLU A 157 -2.01 11.07 -1.24
#